data_AF-A0A2N3XVV8-F1
#
_entry.id   AF-A0A2N3XVV8-F1
#
_cell.length_a   1.000
_cell.length_b   1.000
_cell.length_c   1.000
_cell.angle_alpha   90.00
_cell.angle_beta   90.00
_cell.angle_gamma   90.00
#
_symmetry.space_group_name_H-M   'P 1'
#
loop_
_entity.id
_entity.type
_entity.pdbx_description
1 polymer ?
#
loop_
_entity_poly.entity_id
_entity_poly.type
_entity_poly.pdbx_seq_one_letter_code
_entity_poly.pdbx_strand_id
1 'polypeptide(L)'
;MSFRHRPDDAPDAVGIPPALGKAMASYRSLLDELEEGSIDDATFRRRALGVGLIVREHEAWILDLSTERWWRYDGVALSSLRFREVEG
;
A
#
# COMPACT_ATOMS: atom_id res chain seq x y z
N MET A 1 10.57 16.57 -24.78
CA MET A 1 11.40 15.49 -24.23
C MET A 1 10.50 14.29 -24.01
N SER A 2 10.70 13.20 -24.75
CA SER A 2 9.91 11.98 -24.62
C SER A 2 10.75 10.95 -23.86
N PHE A 3 10.40 10.71 -22.60
CA PHE A 3 10.94 9.59 -21.85
C PHE A 3 10.31 8.32 -22.41
N ARG A 4 11.03 7.62 -23.28
CA ARG A 4 10.63 6.28 -23.71
C ARG A 4 10.72 5.37 -22.49
N HIS A 5 9.58 5.04 -21.91
CA HIS A 5 9.48 3.92 -20.99
C HIS A 5 9.86 2.66 -21.78
N ARG A 6 11.01 2.08 -21.45
CA ARG A 6 11.43 0.79 -21.98
C ARG A 6 10.45 -0.26 -21.43
N PRO A 7 9.77 -1.06 -22.26
CA PRO A 7 8.83 -2.07 -21.79
C PRO A 7 9.52 -3.42 -21.53
N ASP A 8 10.81 -3.40 -21.17
CA ASP A 8 11.70 -4.57 -21.19
C ASP A 8 12.33 -4.89 -19.82
N ASP A 9 11.88 -4.20 -18.77
CA ASP A 9 11.95 -4.74 -17.41
C ASP A 9 10.58 -5.33 -17.16
N ALA A 10 10.39 -6.62 -17.47
CA ALA A 10 9.40 -7.39 -16.74
C ALA A 10 9.65 -7.07 -15.26
N PRO A 11 8.62 -6.76 -14.44
CA PRO A 11 8.82 -6.49 -13.03
C PRO A 11 9.36 -7.78 -12.41
N ASP A 12 10.69 -7.94 -12.43
CA ASP A 12 11.45 -8.97 -11.76
C ASP A 12 10.97 -8.90 -10.34
N ALA A 13 10.07 -9.84 -10.01
CA ALA A 13 9.43 -10.05 -8.73
C ALA A 13 9.66 -8.87 -7.78
N VAL A 14 8.89 -7.78 -7.90
CA VAL A 14 8.94 -6.70 -6.91
C VAL A 14 8.58 -7.37 -5.59
N GLY A 15 9.61 -7.80 -4.86
CA GLY A 15 9.48 -8.62 -3.68
C GLY A 15 8.61 -7.83 -2.74
N ILE A 16 7.43 -8.38 -2.45
CA ILE A 16 6.42 -7.63 -1.74
C ILE A 16 6.95 -7.39 -0.34
N PRO A 17 7.12 -6.11 0.06
CA PRO A 17 7.70 -5.84 1.34
C PRO A 17 6.85 -6.50 2.44
N PRO A 18 7.43 -7.23 3.41
CA PRO A 18 6.68 -7.83 4.52
C PRO A 18 5.81 -6.82 5.30
N ALA A 19 6.18 -5.53 5.23
CA ALA A 19 5.41 -4.43 5.80
C ALA A 19 4.02 -4.25 5.14
N LEU A 20 3.84 -4.60 3.87
CA LEU A 20 2.54 -4.47 3.17
C LEU A 20 1.53 -5.47 3.72
N GLY A 21 1.93 -6.74 3.89
CA GLY A 21 1.09 -7.77 4.51
C GLY A 21 0.72 -7.42 5.97
N LYS A 22 1.69 -6.92 6.74
CA LYS A 22 1.43 -6.41 8.09
C LYS A 22 0.44 -5.23 8.08
N ALA A 23 0.59 -4.30 7.14
CA ALA A 23 -0.32 -3.17 7.01
C ALA A 23 -1.74 -3.62 6.66
N MET A 24 -1.92 -4.57 5.74
CA MET A 24 -3.23 -5.16 5.44
C MET A 24 -3.87 -5.80 6.68
N ALA A 25 -3.10 -6.57 7.46
CA ALA A 25 -3.60 -7.16 8.70
C ALA A 25 -4.00 -6.09 9.73
N SER A 26 -3.18 -5.06 9.92
CA SER A 26 -3.50 -3.94 10.81
C SER A 26 -4.71 -3.14 10.35
N TYR A 27 -4.88 -2.94 9.03
CA TYR A 27 -6.06 -2.26 8.49
C TYR A 27 -7.32 -3.07 8.75
N ARG A 28 -7.27 -4.41 8.58
CA ARG A 28 -8.41 -5.29 8.91
C ARG A 28 -8.79 -5.19 10.38
N SER A 29 -7.82 -5.22 11.30
CA SER A 29 -8.11 -5.04 12.72
C SER A 29 -8.74 -3.68 13.04
N LEU A 30 -8.36 -2.61 12.34
CA LEU A 30 -9.01 -1.30 12.51
C LEU A 30 -10.46 -1.27 11.99
N LEU A 31 -10.77 -2.03 10.94
CA LEU A 31 -12.15 -2.21 10.49
C LEU A 31 -12.97 -2.98 11.53
N ASP A 32 -12.41 -4.06 12.08
CA ASP A 32 -13.06 -4.84 13.13
C ASP A 32 -13.37 -3.93 14.36
N GLU A 33 -12.40 -3.13 14.81
CA GLU A 33 -12.58 -2.14 15.89
C GLU A 33 -13.70 -1.12 15.59
N LEU A 34 -13.81 -0.66 14.34
CA LEU A 34 -14.83 0.30 13.90
C LEU A 34 -16.22 -0.34 13.85
N GLU A 35 -16.33 -1.58 13.35
CA GLU A 35 -17.57 -2.35 13.28
C GLU A 35 -18.12 -2.68 14.68
N GLU A 36 -17.22 -2.98 15.63
CA GLU A 36 -17.55 -3.18 17.05
C GLU A 36 -17.95 -1.87 17.77
N GLY A 37 -17.73 -0.71 17.13
CA GLY A 37 -17.98 0.60 17.72
C GLY A 37 -16.98 1.01 18.82
N SER A 38 -15.84 0.30 18.90
CA SER A 38 -14.77 0.60 19.86
C SER A 38 -13.96 1.85 19.47
N ILE A 39 -13.97 2.20 18.18
CA ILE A 39 -13.44 3.46 17.64
C ILE A 39 -14.49 4.11 16.74
N ASP A 40 -14.41 5.44 16.61
CA ASP A 40 -15.24 6.21 15.68
C ASP A 40 -14.56 6.38 14.30
N ASP A 41 -15.30 6.85 13.29
CA ASP A 41 -14.80 7.09 11.93
C ASP A 41 -13.59 8.06 11.93
N ALA A 42 -13.60 9.07 12.78
CA ALA A 42 -12.49 10.02 12.88
C ALA A 42 -11.20 9.36 13.41
N THR A 43 -11.32 8.50 14.41
CA THR A 43 -10.19 7.73 14.97
C THR A 43 -9.72 6.67 13.99
N PHE A 44 -10.66 5.98 13.32
CA PHE A 44 -10.35 5.05 12.25
C PHE A 44 -9.52 5.72 11.16
N ARG A 45 -10.00 6.81 10.54
CA ARG A 45 -9.28 7.50 9.45
C ARG A 45 -7.88 7.94 9.86
N ARG A 46 -7.73 8.47 11.07
CA ARG A 46 -6.43 8.90 11.61
C ARG A 46 -5.46 7.72 11.73
N ARG A 47 -5.90 6.59 12.28
CA ARG A 47 -5.06 5.39 12.46
C ARG A 47 -4.79 4.68 11.13
N ALA A 48 -5.82 4.53 10.30
CA ALA A 48 -5.77 3.91 8.98
C ALA A 48 -4.79 4.62 8.05
N LEU A 49 -4.69 5.96 8.11
CA LEU A 49 -3.69 6.72 7.35
C LEU A 49 -2.26 6.26 7.67
N GLY A 50 -1.93 6.10 8.96
CA GLY A 50 -0.60 5.65 9.38
C GLY A 50 -0.30 4.19 9.05
N VAL A 51 -1.34 3.36 8.89
CA VAL A 51 -1.21 1.96 8.45
C VAL A 51 -1.05 1.88 6.93
N GLY A 52 -1.83 2.66 6.18
CA GLY A 52 -1.87 2.66 4.72
C GLY A 52 -0.75 3.45 4.04
N LEU A 53 0.04 4.23 4.79
CA LEU A 53 1.19 4.97 4.27
C LEU A 53 2.48 4.43 4.89
N ILE A 54 3.35 3.83 4.08
CA ILE A 54 4.65 3.33 4.52
C ILE A 54 5.74 4.13 3.81
N VAL A 55 6.52 4.88 4.57
CA VAL A 55 7.69 5.60 4.06
C VAL A 55 8.95 4.87 4.50
N ARG A 56 9.84 4.60 3.53
CA ARG A 56 11.18 4.05 3.72
C ARG A 56 12.21 5.06 3.23
N GLU A 57 13.50 4.75 3.40
CA GLU A 57 14.60 5.67 3.06
C GLU A 57 14.56 6.18 1.61
N HIS A 58 14.13 5.34 0.66
CA HIS A 58 14.15 5.67 -0.78
C HIS A 58 12.81 5.44 -1.49
N GLU A 59 11.74 5.14 -0.76
CA GLU A 59 10.44 4.87 -1.39
C GLU A 59 9.27 5.11 -0.42
N ALA A 60 8.10 5.39 -0.99
CA ALA A 60 6.85 5.47 -0.27
C ALA A 60 5.81 4.54 -0.91
N TRP A 61 5.01 3.92 -0.06
CA TRP A 61 3.91 3.04 -0.44
C TRP A 61 2.59 3.56 0.11
N ILE A 62 1.55 3.56 -0.73
CA ILE A 62 0.20 4.01 -0.39
C ILE A 62 -0.79 2.88 -0.69
N LEU A 63 -1.60 2.54 0.31
CA LEU A 63 -2.72 1.61 0.19
C LEU A 63 -3.90 2.32 -0.46
N ASP A 64 -4.36 1.80 -1.60
CA ASP A 64 -5.57 2.23 -2.28
C ASP A 64 -6.55 1.06 -2.40
N LEU A 65 -7.48 1.00 -1.44
CA LEU A 65 -8.54 -0.01 -1.42
C LEU A 65 -9.57 0.19 -2.53
N SER A 66 -9.72 1.40 -3.06
CA SER A 66 -10.70 1.66 -4.12
C SER A 66 -10.31 0.99 -5.44
N THR A 67 -9.01 0.80 -5.66
CA THR A 67 -8.46 0.16 -6.87
C THR A 67 -7.78 -1.18 -6.60
N GLU A 68 -7.86 -1.66 -5.36
CA GLU A 68 -7.21 -2.88 -4.86
C GLU A 68 -5.70 -2.94 -5.11
N ARG A 69 -5.01 -1.82 -4.86
CA ARG A 69 -3.60 -1.64 -5.19
C ARG A 69 -2.77 -1.04 -4.07
N TRP A 70 -1.48 -1.36 -4.14
CA TRP A 70 -0.43 -0.58 -3.53
C TRP A 70 0.22 0.29 -4.59
N TRP A 71 0.25 1.60 -4.36
CA TRP A 71 1.03 2.53 -5.16
C TRP A 71 2.43 2.67 -4.54
N ARG A 72 3.47 2.62 -5.38
CA ARG A 72 4.86 2.81 -4.98
C ARG A 72 5.44 4.01 -5.69
N TYR A 73 6.03 4.92 -4.93
CA TYR A 73 6.84 6.01 -5.46
C TYR A 73 8.29 5.84 -4.99
N ASP A 74 9.23 5.76 -5.92
CA ASP A 74 10.67 5.54 -5.65
C ASP A 74 11.49 6.85 -5.71
N GLY A 75 10.82 8.01 -5.75
CA GLY A 75 11.46 9.31 -5.94
C GLY A 75 11.59 9.75 -7.40
N VAL A 76 11.29 8.86 -8.36
CA VAL A 76 11.41 9.14 -9.80
C VAL A 76 10.15 8.74 -10.56
N ALA A 77 9.61 7.55 -10.28
CA ALA A 77 8.49 6.96 -10.99
C ALA A 77 7.42 6.43 -10.03
N LEU A 78 6.18 6.44 -10.51
CA LEU A 78 5.05 5.80 -9.85
C LEU A 78 4.82 4.42 -10.48
N SER A 79 4.72 3.40 -9.64
CA SER A 79 4.34 2.04 -10.04
C SER A 79 3.25 1.50 -9.11
N SER A 80 2.65 0.35 -9.44
CA SER A 80 1.60 -0.26 -8.61
C SER A 80 1.66 -1.78 -8.59
N LEU A 81 1.27 -2.36 -7.46
CA LEU A 81 1.07 -3.80 -7.28
C LEU A 81 -0.40 -4.08 -6.91
N ARG A 82 -0.97 -5.20 -7.35
CA ARG A 82 -2.33 -5.61 -6.94
C ARG A 82 -2.25 -6.45 -5.66
N PHE A 83 -3.30 -6.42 -4.84
CA PHE A 83 -3.33 -7.19 -3.58
C PHE A 83 -3.08 -8.68 -3.73
N ARG A 84 -3.56 -9.32 -4.83
CA ARG A 84 -3.38 -10.76 -5.08
C ARG A 84 -1.92 -11.21 -5.20
N GLU A 85 -1.00 -10.29 -5.39
CA GLU A 85 0.42 -10.60 -5.44
C GLU A 85 0.98 -10.77 -4.01
N VAL A 86 0.36 -10.14 -2.98
CA VAL A 86 0.85 -9.98 -1.59
C VAL A 86 0.62 -11.21 -0.70
N GLU A 87 -0.21 -12.15 -1.12
CA GLU A 87 -0.56 -13.37 -0.36
C GLU A 87 0.19 -14.63 -0.85
N GLY A 88 1.15 -14.48 -1.77
CA GLY A 88 1.98 -15.56 -2.32
C GLY A 88 3.33 -15.73 -1.65
#